data_AF-A0A1H2LGA1-F1
#
_entry.id   AF-A0A1H2LGA1-F1
#
_cell.length_a   1.000
_cell.length_b   1.000
_cell.length_c   1.000
_cell.angle_alpha   90.00
_cell.angle_beta   90.00
_cell.angle_gamma   90.00
#
_symmetry.space_group_name_H-M   'P 1'
#
loop_
_entity.id
_entity.type
_entity.pdbx_description
1 polymer ?
#
loop_
_entity_poly.entity_id
_entity_poly.type
_entity_poly.pdbx_seq_one_letter_code
_entity_poly.pdbx_strand_id
1 'polypeptide(L)'
;MGKGLGDKLVLAISSRALFDLSESHQIYESEGVEAYRRYQIEHEDEVLMPGDAFPLVEKLLGLNTRLSEQRVEVILVSRNSADTGLRAFNSIQHYGLGISRAAFVGGRSPDPYLAAFGCHLFLSTHADDVRNALKAGFGAATLLSGGARRANSNELRIAFDGDAVLFSDDSERVYQSGGLNAFQDHEREAARQALPGGPFKPFLAALHALQQEFPEAECPIRTALVTARSAPAHERVIRTLREWNIRLDESFFLGGLDKSAVLEAFAADVFFDDQTGHCEKARQVVATGHVPHGVSNELVP
;
A
#
# COMPACT_ATOMS: atom_id res chain seq x y z
N MET A 1 22.28 18.21 -1.42
CA MET A 1 21.52 19.00 -2.41
C MET A 1 20.61 18.07 -3.17
N GLY A 2 19.31 18.31 -3.04
CA GLY A 2 18.18 17.61 -3.66
C GLY A 2 16.93 18.39 -3.26
N LYS A 3 16.90 19.70 -3.57
CA LYS A 3 15.74 20.57 -3.35
C LYS A 3 14.70 20.18 -4.40
N GLY A 4 13.65 19.44 -4.02
CA GLY A 4 12.56 19.14 -4.96
C GLY A 4 11.47 18.15 -4.50
N LEU A 5 11.67 17.39 -3.41
CA LEU A 5 10.71 16.38 -2.94
C LEU A 5 10.17 16.64 -1.52
N GLY A 6 10.59 17.72 -0.87
CA GLY A 6 10.16 18.03 0.50
C GLY A 6 8.67 18.35 0.56
N ASP A 7 7.95 17.62 1.41
CA ASP A 7 6.54 17.77 1.82
C ASP A 7 5.47 17.14 0.91
N LYS A 8 5.81 16.18 0.05
CA LYS A 8 4.82 15.40 -0.72
C LYS A 8 4.68 13.97 -0.23
N LEU A 9 3.44 13.45 -0.23
CA LEU A 9 3.16 12.03 -0.22
C LEU A 9 3.44 11.44 -1.61
N VAL A 10 4.42 10.54 -1.69
CA VAL A 10 4.85 9.92 -2.97
C VAL A 10 4.48 8.45 -3.01
N LEU A 11 3.63 8.08 -3.98
CA LEU A 11 3.26 6.70 -4.30
C LEU A 11 3.95 6.28 -5.60
N ALA A 12 4.69 5.17 -5.56
CA ALA A 12 5.12 4.48 -6.76
C ALA A 12 4.15 3.34 -7.07
N ILE A 13 3.76 3.18 -8.33
CA ILE A 13 2.81 2.14 -8.75
C ILE A 13 3.24 1.45 -10.04
N SER A 14 3.10 0.13 -10.10
CA SER A 14 3.36 -0.61 -11.33
C SER A 14 2.23 -0.50 -12.35
N SER A 15 2.57 -0.57 -13.64
CA SER A 15 1.57 -0.44 -14.72
C SER A 15 0.43 -1.46 -14.58
N ARG A 16 0.74 -2.70 -14.16
CA ARG A 16 -0.24 -3.77 -13.94
C ARG A 16 -1.08 -3.61 -12.68
N ALA A 17 -0.63 -2.80 -11.72
CA ALA A 17 -1.42 -2.43 -10.55
C ALA A 17 -2.41 -1.30 -10.91
N LEU A 18 -1.97 -0.34 -11.72
CA LEU A 18 -2.77 0.80 -12.14
C LEU A 18 -3.82 0.44 -13.21
N PHE A 19 -3.45 -0.41 -14.17
CA PHE A 19 -4.29 -0.80 -15.30
C PHE A 19 -4.38 -2.31 -15.44
N ASP A 20 -5.49 -2.76 -16.04
CA ASP A 20 -5.64 -4.15 -16.46
C ASP A 20 -4.77 -4.40 -17.69
N LEU A 21 -3.74 -5.23 -17.50
CA LEU A 21 -2.79 -5.68 -18.50
C LEU A 21 -2.76 -7.21 -18.54
N SER A 22 -3.86 -7.87 -18.16
CA SER A 22 -3.92 -9.33 -18.05
C SER A 22 -3.64 -10.02 -19.38
N GLU A 23 -4.23 -9.52 -20.47
CA GLU A 23 -4.00 -10.05 -21.83
C GLU A 23 -2.54 -9.86 -22.27
N SER A 24 -2.01 -8.64 -22.17
CA SER A 24 -0.60 -8.38 -22.51
C SER A 24 0.33 -9.26 -21.66
N HIS A 25 0.02 -9.46 -20.38
CA HIS A 25 0.83 -10.32 -19.52
C HIS A 25 0.78 -11.79 -19.94
N GLN A 26 -0.39 -12.30 -20.34
CA GLN A 26 -0.50 -13.66 -20.87
C GLN A 26 0.38 -13.84 -22.11
N ILE A 27 0.39 -12.88 -23.03
CA ILE A 27 1.26 -12.89 -24.21
C ILE A 27 2.75 -12.91 -23.81
N TYR A 28 3.13 -12.13 -22.79
CA TYR A 28 4.50 -12.17 -22.26
C TYR A 28 4.86 -13.56 -21.71
N GLU A 29 3.97 -14.20 -20.96
CA GLU A 29 4.20 -15.52 -20.38
C GLU A 29 4.23 -16.63 -21.44
N SER A 30 3.39 -16.56 -22.47
CA SER A 30 3.27 -17.60 -23.50
C SER A 30 4.25 -17.44 -24.66
N GLU A 31 4.54 -16.20 -25.08
CA GLU A 31 5.27 -15.90 -26.32
C GLU A 31 6.54 -15.05 -26.10
N GLY A 32 6.76 -14.56 -24.87
CA GLY A 32 7.95 -13.84 -24.49
C GLY A 32 7.93 -12.34 -24.80
N VAL A 33 9.07 -11.70 -24.52
CA VAL A 33 9.20 -10.23 -24.48
C VAL A 33 8.99 -9.53 -25.84
N GLU A 34 9.39 -10.16 -26.95
CA GLU A 34 9.25 -9.55 -28.28
C GLU A 34 7.80 -9.55 -28.76
N ALA A 35 7.06 -10.64 -28.52
CA ALA A 35 5.63 -10.72 -28.82
C ALA A 35 4.83 -9.71 -27.98
N TYR A 36 5.12 -9.64 -26.68
CA TYR A 36 4.59 -8.63 -25.78
C TYR A 36 4.85 -7.21 -26.28
N ARG A 37 6.09 -6.91 -26.68
CA ARG A 37 6.47 -5.59 -27.18
C ARG A 37 5.68 -5.19 -28.42
N ARG A 38 5.60 -6.08 -29.40
CA ARG A 38 4.81 -5.85 -30.63
C ARG A 38 3.34 -5.61 -30.30
N TYR A 39 2.75 -6.44 -29.45
CA TYR A 39 1.36 -6.30 -29.03
C TYR A 39 1.11 -4.92 -28.38
N GLN A 40 1.99 -4.49 -27.47
CA GLN A 40 1.87 -3.18 -26.81
C GLN A 40 1.95 -2.00 -27.79
N ILE A 41 2.75 -2.10 -28.85
CA ILE A 41 2.88 -1.07 -29.88
C ILE A 41 1.66 -1.06 -30.80
N GLU A 42 1.19 -2.23 -31.23
CA GLU A 42 0.01 -2.37 -32.11
C GLU A 42 -1.27 -1.83 -31.46
N HIS A 43 -1.37 -1.93 -30.13
CA HIS A 43 -2.52 -1.48 -29.35
C HIS A 43 -2.19 -0.21 -28.54
N GLU A 44 -1.18 0.57 -28.93
CA GLU A 44 -0.69 1.74 -28.18
C GLU A 44 -1.77 2.80 -27.92
N ASP A 45 -2.65 3.01 -28.89
CA ASP A 45 -3.76 3.98 -28.81
C ASP A 45 -5.02 3.40 -28.13
N GLU A 46 -5.00 2.12 -27.77
CA GLU A 46 -6.12 1.49 -27.07
C GLU A 46 -6.01 1.72 -25.56
N VAL A 47 -7.03 2.41 -25.05
CA VAL A 47 -7.18 2.72 -23.62
C VAL A 47 -7.26 1.43 -22.80
N LEU A 48 -6.37 1.30 -21.82
CA LEU A 48 -6.38 0.19 -20.86
C LEU A 48 -7.54 0.36 -19.87
N MET A 49 -8.14 -0.75 -19.48
CA MET A 49 -9.18 -0.75 -18.45
C MET A 49 -8.57 -0.46 -17.06
N PRO A 50 -9.34 0.16 -16.13
CA PRO A 50 -8.86 0.43 -14.77
C PRO A 50 -8.49 -0.85 -13.99
N GLY A 51 -7.27 -0.89 -13.46
CA GLY A 51 -6.76 -1.96 -12.60
C GLY A 51 -7.24 -1.85 -11.15
N ASP A 52 -6.71 -2.73 -10.29
CA ASP A 52 -7.15 -2.84 -8.89
C ASP A 52 -6.78 -1.63 -8.02
N ALA A 53 -5.64 -0.97 -8.27
CA ALA A 53 -5.27 0.25 -7.56
C ALA A 53 -5.76 1.55 -8.22
N PHE A 54 -6.46 1.47 -9.35
CA PHE A 54 -6.95 2.66 -10.04
C PHE A 54 -7.82 3.55 -9.13
N PRO A 55 -8.83 3.04 -8.41
CA PRO A 55 -9.68 3.89 -7.55
C PRO A 55 -8.90 4.55 -6.42
N LEU A 56 -7.91 3.85 -5.85
CA LEU A 56 -7.03 4.39 -4.83
C LEU A 56 -6.18 5.54 -5.38
N VAL A 57 -5.61 5.37 -6.57
CA VAL A 57 -4.80 6.40 -7.25
C VAL A 57 -5.64 7.61 -7.62
N GLU A 58 -6.85 7.40 -8.13
CA GLU A 58 -7.80 8.47 -8.45
C GLU A 58 -8.14 9.31 -7.20
N LYS A 59 -8.47 8.66 -6.08
CA LYS A 59 -8.74 9.35 -4.81
C LYS A 59 -7.53 10.11 -4.27
N LEU A 60 -6.35 9.48 -4.27
CA LEU A 60 -5.10 10.09 -3.83
C LEU A 60 -4.75 11.34 -4.65
N LEU A 61 -4.81 11.25 -5.98
CA LEU A 61 -4.56 12.40 -6.86
C LEU A 61 -5.65 13.46 -6.73
N GLY A 62 -6.90 13.05 -6.47
CA GLY A 62 -8.04 13.94 -6.20
C GLY A 62 -7.82 14.85 -5.00
N LEU A 63 -7.03 14.45 -4.00
CA LEU A 63 -6.69 15.29 -2.84
C LEU A 63 -6.02 16.60 -3.25
N ASN A 64 -5.22 16.60 -4.31
CA ASN A 64 -4.56 17.81 -4.82
C ASN A 64 -5.55 18.87 -5.30
N THR A 65 -6.76 18.48 -5.70
CA THR A 65 -7.79 19.44 -6.14
C THR A 65 -8.41 20.22 -4.98
N ARG A 66 -8.25 19.72 -3.75
CA ARG A 66 -8.77 20.33 -2.51
C ARG A 66 -7.70 21.10 -1.73
N LEU A 67 -6.47 21.14 -2.23
CA LEU A 67 -5.32 21.79 -1.60
C LEU A 67 -4.79 22.91 -2.50
N SER A 68 -4.10 23.89 -1.92
CA SER A 68 -3.47 24.98 -2.67
C SER A 68 -2.19 24.55 -3.41
N GLU A 69 -1.55 23.47 -2.95
CA GLU A 69 -0.32 22.93 -3.51
C GLU A 69 -0.51 21.44 -3.83
N GLN A 70 0.26 20.94 -4.80
CA GLN A 70 0.29 19.51 -5.09
C GLN A 70 1.06 18.77 -3.98
N ARG A 71 0.32 18.15 -3.06
CA ARG A 71 0.87 17.38 -1.93
C ARG A 71 0.96 15.89 -2.19
N VAL A 72 0.26 15.37 -3.19
CA VAL A 72 0.28 13.96 -3.57
C VAL A 72 0.91 13.80 -4.94
N GLU A 73 1.84 12.87 -5.05
CA GLU A 73 2.50 12.55 -6.30
C GLU A 73 2.50 11.05 -6.53
N VAL A 74 2.01 10.65 -7.70
CA VAL A 74 2.01 9.25 -8.13
C VAL A 74 3.02 9.11 -9.27
N ILE A 75 3.87 8.08 -9.19
CA ILE A 75 4.91 7.78 -10.18
C ILE A 75 4.64 6.41 -10.76
N LEU A 76 4.54 6.34 -12.09
CA LEU A 76 4.45 5.06 -12.77
C LEU A 76 5.82 4.38 -12.80
N VAL A 77 5.92 3.16 -12.30
CA VAL A 77 7.16 2.39 -12.29
C VAL A 77 6.97 1.11 -13.08
N SER A 78 7.71 0.93 -14.16
CA SER A 78 7.58 -0.22 -15.03
C SER A 78 8.91 -0.90 -15.25
N ARG A 79 8.90 -2.23 -15.14
CA ARG A 79 10.01 -3.06 -15.63
C ARG A 79 10.09 -3.06 -17.16
N ASN A 80 9.07 -2.59 -17.86
CA ASN A 80 9.10 -2.60 -19.32
C ASN A 80 9.96 -1.46 -19.87
N SER A 81 10.19 -1.47 -21.18
CA SER A 81 10.85 -0.36 -21.88
C SER A 81 9.90 0.83 -21.98
N ALA A 82 10.47 2.04 -22.12
CA ALA A 82 9.68 3.25 -22.34
C ALA A 82 8.81 3.17 -23.61
N ASP A 83 9.32 2.47 -24.63
CA ASP A 83 8.64 2.18 -25.89
C ASP A 83 7.29 1.48 -25.67
N THR A 84 7.25 0.41 -24.86
CA THR A 84 6.00 -0.28 -24.49
C THR A 84 5.15 0.45 -23.44
N GLY A 85 5.68 1.56 -22.91
CA GLY A 85 5.08 2.34 -21.84
C GLY A 85 4.06 3.38 -22.31
N LEU A 86 4.07 3.71 -23.60
CA LEU A 86 3.19 4.74 -24.18
C LEU A 86 1.71 4.41 -24.00
N ARG A 87 1.30 3.15 -24.21
CA ARG A 87 -0.08 2.70 -23.96
C ARG A 87 -0.58 3.04 -22.54
N ALA A 88 0.29 2.87 -21.54
CA ALA A 88 -0.05 3.21 -20.16
C ALA A 88 -0.18 4.73 -19.97
N PHE A 89 0.65 5.54 -20.63
CA PHE A 89 0.53 6.99 -20.60
C PHE A 89 -0.68 7.52 -21.36
N ASN A 90 -1.00 6.95 -22.53
CA ASN A 90 -2.21 7.28 -23.28
C ASN A 90 -3.45 7.02 -22.42
N SER A 91 -3.44 5.91 -21.66
CA SER A 91 -4.49 5.61 -20.69
C SER A 91 -4.51 6.61 -19.52
N ILE A 92 -3.36 6.95 -18.93
CA ILE A 92 -3.24 8.01 -17.89
C ILE A 92 -3.85 9.32 -18.37
N GLN A 93 -3.54 9.73 -19.61
CA GLN A 93 -4.08 10.95 -20.22
C GLN A 93 -5.58 10.86 -20.47
N HIS A 94 -6.05 9.73 -21.00
CA HIS A 94 -7.48 9.47 -21.23
C HIS A 94 -8.30 9.63 -19.95
N TYR A 95 -7.82 9.08 -18.83
CA TYR A 95 -8.49 9.18 -17.53
C TYR A 95 -8.19 10.49 -16.77
N GLY A 96 -7.36 11.38 -17.30
CA GLY A 96 -7.01 12.64 -16.65
C GLY A 96 -6.23 12.48 -15.34
N LEU A 97 -5.52 11.36 -15.16
CA LEU A 97 -4.70 11.14 -13.97
C LEU A 97 -3.47 12.07 -14.03
N GLY A 98 -3.26 12.89 -12.99
CA GLY A 98 -2.15 13.84 -12.86
C GLY A 98 -0.76 13.22 -12.66
N ILE A 99 -0.46 12.12 -13.36
CA ILE A 99 0.80 11.38 -13.30
C ILE A 99 1.75 11.93 -14.36
N SER A 100 2.75 12.70 -13.93
CA SER A 100 3.71 13.36 -14.83
C SER A 100 5.09 12.70 -14.85
N ARG A 101 5.37 11.77 -13.93
CA ARG A 101 6.66 11.08 -13.81
C ARG A 101 6.49 9.58 -14.00
N ALA A 102 7.49 8.98 -14.65
CA ALA A 102 7.61 7.53 -14.71
C ALA A 102 9.07 7.07 -14.72
N ALA A 103 9.28 5.82 -14.34
CA ALA A 103 10.54 5.11 -14.45
C ALA A 103 10.34 3.82 -15.25
N PHE A 104 11.05 3.69 -16.37
CA PHE A 104 11.09 2.47 -17.19
C PHE A 104 12.47 1.85 -17.07
N VAL A 105 12.56 0.74 -16.35
CA VAL A 105 13.85 0.17 -15.91
C VAL A 105 14.33 -1.02 -16.73
N GLY A 106 13.62 -1.38 -17.81
CA GLY A 106 14.09 -2.32 -18.84
C GLY A 106 14.47 -3.69 -18.31
N GLY A 107 13.65 -4.26 -17.43
CA GLY A 107 13.79 -5.59 -16.85
C GLY A 107 14.54 -5.62 -15.52
N ARG A 108 15.15 -4.51 -15.09
CA ARG A 108 15.85 -4.41 -13.80
C ARG A 108 14.89 -4.16 -12.64
N SER A 109 15.39 -4.34 -11.41
CA SER A 109 14.65 -3.98 -10.20
C SER A 109 14.40 -2.46 -10.13
N PRO A 110 13.20 -2.00 -9.72
CA PRO A 110 12.89 -0.59 -9.56
C PRO A 110 13.46 0.04 -8.28
N ASP A 111 13.92 -0.75 -7.31
CA ASP A 111 14.28 -0.27 -5.95
C ASP A 111 15.21 0.93 -5.88
N PRO A 112 16.31 1.01 -6.68
CA PRO A 112 17.22 2.16 -6.61
C PRO A 112 16.52 3.48 -6.95
N TYR A 113 15.46 3.42 -7.76
CA TYR A 113 14.70 4.58 -8.19
C TYR A 113 13.63 4.97 -7.15
N LEU A 114 13.07 4.01 -6.41
CA LEU A 114 12.13 4.29 -5.31
C LEU A 114 12.78 5.23 -4.27
N ALA A 115 14.05 4.99 -3.95
CA ALA A 115 14.85 5.85 -3.07
C ALA A 115 15.02 7.27 -3.65
N ALA A 116 15.41 7.36 -4.92
CA ALA A 116 15.63 8.64 -5.60
C ALA A 116 14.34 9.48 -5.69
N PHE A 117 13.19 8.82 -5.71
CA PHE A 117 11.88 9.47 -5.74
C PHE A 117 11.32 9.86 -4.37
N GLY A 118 11.97 9.48 -3.26
CA GLY A 118 11.40 9.68 -1.92
C GLY A 118 10.08 8.93 -1.75
N CYS A 119 9.99 7.71 -2.29
CA CYS A 119 8.78 6.89 -2.27
C CYS A 119 8.36 6.54 -0.83
N HIS A 120 7.08 6.74 -0.51
CA HIS A 120 6.50 6.36 0.78
C HIS A 120 5.79 5.00 0.70
N LEU A 121 5.17 4.71 -0.44
CA LEU A 121 4.45 3.46 -0.69
C LEU A 121 4.72 2.99 -2.12
N PHE A 122 5.04 1.71 -2.29
CA PHE A 122 5.14 1.05 -3.58
C PHE A 122 4.08 -0.04 -3.73
N LEU A 123 3.23 0.07 -4.76
CA LEU A 123 2.20 -0.91 -5.07
C LEU A 123 2.52 -1.63 -6.37
N SER A 124 2.51 -2.96 -6.32
CA SER A 124 2.74 -3.79 -7.51
C SER A 124 1.90 -5.06 -7.44
N THR A 125 1.69 -5.70 -8.59
CA THR A 125 1.17 -7.07 -8.66
C THR A 125 2.29 -8.12 -8.69
N HIS A 126 3.56 -7.69 -8.71
CA HIS A 126 4.72 -8.58 -8.74
C HIS A 126 5.34 -8.72 -7.34
N ALA A 127 5.18 -9.90 -6.72
CA ALA A 127 5.57 -10.15 -5.34
C ALA A 127 7.08 -9.95 -5.07
N ASP A 128 7.95 -10.29 -6.03
CA ASP A 128 9.40 -10.15 -5.85
C ASP A 128 9.84 -8.69 -5.81
N ASP A 129 9.22 -7.81 -6.63
CA ASP A 129 9.47 -6.36 -6.55
C ASP A 129 9.08 -5.84 -5.16
N VAL A 130 7.95 -6.29 -4.63
CA VAL A 130 7.45 -5.88 -3.31
C VAL A 130 8.40 -6.35 -2.21
N ARG A 131 8.85 -7.60 -2.25
CA ARG A 131 9.83 -8.13 -1.28
C ARG A 131 11.15 -7.36 -1.33
N ASN A 132 11.63 -7.01 -2.52
CA ASN A 132 12.87 -6.24 -2.66
C ASN A 132 12.71 -4.79 -2.14
N ALA A 133 11.58 -4.14 -2.43
CA ALA A 133 11.25 -2.82 -1.90
C ALA A 133 11.17 -2.82 -0.37
N LEU A 134 10.51 -3.82 0.23
CA LEU A 134 10.45 -4.00 1.70
C LEU A 134 11.85 -4.19 2.30
N LYS A 135 12.70 -5.03 1.70
CA LYS A 135 14.10 -5.23 2.13
C LYS A 135 14.92 -3.94 2.03
N ALA A 136 14.61 -3.08 1.06
CA ALA A 136 15.24 -1.78 0.89
C ALA A 136 14.67 -0.69 1.83
N GLY A 137 13.72 -1.04 2.71
CA GLY A 137 13.15 -0.15 3.73
C GLY A 137 11.96 0.69 3.26
N PHE A 138 11.37 0.38 2.11
CA PHE A 138 10.16 1.06 1.61
C PHE A 138 8.90 0.31 2.05
N GLY A 139 7.84 1.05 2.39
CA GLY A 139 6.51 0.47 2.49
C GLY A 139 6.08 -0.05 1.13
N ALA A 140 5.80 -1.35 1.03
CA ALA A 140 5.35 -1.94 -0.23
C ALA A 140 4.35 -3.08 -0.02
N ALA A 141 3.43 -3.23 -0.97
CA ALA A 141 2.44 -4.31 -0.94
C ALA A 141 2.18 -4.90 -2.33
N THR A 142 1.91 -6.20 -2.34
CA THR A 142 1.43 -6.94 -3.50
C THR A 142 -0.08 -6.82 -3.55
N LEU A 143 -0.63 -6.15 -4.55
CA LEU A 143 -2.08 -6.06 -4.72
C LEU A 143 -2.62 -7.41 -5.18
N LEU A 144 -3.59 -7.91 -4.42
CA LEU A 144 -4.33 -9.12 -4.75
C LEU A 144 -5.60 -8.72 -5.49
N SER A 145 -5.78 -9.26 -6.69
CA SER A 145 -7.02 -9.06 -7.45
C SER A 145 -8.21 -9.67 -6.70
N GLY A 146 -9.28 -8.89 -6.51
CA GLY A 146 -10.49 -9.34 -5.85
C GLY A 146 -11.36 -8.22 -5.31
N GLY A 147 -12.64 -8.55 -5.07
CA GLY A 147 -13.54 -7.81 -4.19
C GLY A 147 -14.53 -6.89 -4.89
N ALA A 148 -15.70 -6.72 -4.25
CA ALA A 148 -16.69 -5.74 -4.69
C ALA A 148 -16.15 -4.32 -4.46
N ARG A 149 -15.93 -3.57 -5.55
CA ARG A 149 -15.64 -2.14 -5.50
C ARG A 149 -16.91 -1.42 -5.03
N ARG A 150 -16.98 -1.02 -3.75
CA ARG A 150 -18.16 -0.32 -3.21
C ARG A 150 -18.09 1.19 -3.47
N ALA A 151 -19.29 1.78 -3.48
CA ALA A 151 -19.67 3.03 -4.11
C ALA A 151 -19.03 4.33 -3.57
N ASN A 152 -18.74 5.23 -4.52
CA ASN A 152 -18.79 6.70 -4.49
C ASN A 152 -18.78 7.39 -3.12
N SER A 153 -17.68 7.25 -2.39
CA SER A 153 -17.29 8.24 -1.39
C SER A 153 -16.13 9.05 -1.93
N ASN A 154 -16.17 10.37 -1.72
CA ASN A 154 -15.06 11.28 -2.01
C ASN A 154 -13.95 11.20 -0.93
N GLU A 155 -14.13 10.36 0.10
CA GLU A 155 -13.11 10.09 1.10
C GLU A 155 -12.18 8.95 0.66
N LEU A 156 -10.90 9.12 0.94
CA LEU A 156 -9.87 8.09 0.92
C LEU A 156 -9.86 7.36 2.27
N ARG A 157 -10.19 6.07 2.27
CA ARG A 157 -10.28 5.24 3.48
C ARG A 157 -9.25 4.12 3.45
N ILE A 158 -8.21 4.20 4.28
CA ILE A 158 -7.11 3.24 4.30
C ILE A 158 -7.11 2.48 5.63
N ALA A 159 -7.13 1.16 5.56
CA ALA A 159 -7.02 0.29 6.73
C ALA A 159 -5.65 -0.42 6.75
N PHE A 160 -5.09 -0.58 7.95
CA PHE A 160 -3.80 -1.25 8.17
C PHE A 160 -3.93 -2.31 9.24
N ASP A 161 -3.26 -3.45 9.06
CA ASP A 161 -2.90 -4.28 10.20
C ASP A 161 -1.85 -3.58 11.09
N GLY A 162 -1.74 -4.05 12.33
CA GLY A 162 -0.76 -3.59 13.29
C GLY A 162 0.61 -4.22 13.03
N ASP A 163 0.79 -5.43 13.54
CA ASP A 163 2.08 -6.14 13.56
C ASP A 163 2.58 -6.41 12.14
N ALA A 164 3.91 -6.34 11.95
CA ALA A 164 4.59 -6.48 10.66
C ALA A 164 4.16 -5.51 9.54
N VAL A 165 3.20 -4.60 9.78
CA VAL A 165 2.75 -3.56 8.85
C VAL A 165 3.05 -2.17 9.42
N LEU A 166 2.29 -1.70 10.42
CA LEU A 166 2.54 -0.42 11.09
C LEU A 166 3.62 -0.53 12.17
N PHE A 167 3.68 -1.66 12.86
CA PHE A 167 4.66 -1.97 13.90
C PHE A 167 5.65 -3.03 13.38
N SER A 168 6.79 -3.19 14.05
CA SER A 168 7.71 -4.30 13.77
C SER A 168 7.06 -5.66 14.00
N ASP A 169 7.72 -6.72 13.55
CA ASP A 169 7.30 -8.11 13.77
C ASP A 169 7.76 -8.68 15.13
N ASP A 170 8.29 -7.85 16.03
CA ASP A 170 8.86 -8.29 17.31
C ASP A 170 7.83 -9.04 18.17
N SER A 171 6.60 -8.52 18.25
CA SER A 171 5.54 -9.16 19.04
C SER A 171 5.05 -10.46 18.38
N GLU A 172 5.08 -10.57 17.06
CA GLU A 172 4.77 -11.82 16.34
C GLU A 172 5.84 -12.89 16.63
N ARG A 173 7.12 -12.52 16.71
CA ARG A 173 8.21 -13.44 17.11
C ARG A 173 8.02 -13.97 18.54
N VAL A 174 7.57 -13.12 19.47
CA VAL A 174 7.24 -13.54 20.84
C VAL A 174 6.05 -14.52 20.83
N TYR A 175 5.02 -14.25 20.04
CA TYR A 175 3.87 -15.14 19.90
C TYR A 175 4.24 -16.51 19.31
N GLN A 176 5.06 -16.55 18.25
CA GLN A 176 5.46 -17.82 17.62
C GLN A 176 6.38 -18.66 18.51
N SER A 177 7.20 -18.02 19.36
CA SER A 177 8.13 -18.72 20.26
C SER A 177 7.49 -19.16 21.58
N GLY A 178 6.58 -18.38 22.15
CA GLY A 178 6.02 -18.59 23.49
C GLY A 178 4.50 -18.68 23.60
N GLY A 179 3.79 -18.56 22.47
CA GLY A 179 2.32 -18.58 22.42
C GLY A 179 1.66 -17.34 23.04
N LEU A 180 0.34 -17.42 23.20
CA LEU A 180 -0.50 -16.29 23.62
C LEU A 180 -0.14 -15.73 25.01
N ASN A 181 0.20 -16.60 25.98
CA ASN A 181 0.54 -16.15 27.34
C ASN A 181 1.83 -15.33 27.35
N ALA A 182 2.89 -15.83 26.69
CA ALA A 182 4.16 -15.11 26.60
C ALA A 182 4.00 -13.76 25.89
N PHE A 183 3.17 -13.72 24.84
CA PHE A 183 2.79 -12.48 24.16
C PHE A 183 2.11 -11.49 25.12
N GLN A 184 1.08 -11.94 25.86
CA GLN A 184 0.34 -11.06 26.77
C GLN A 184 1.20 -10.53 27.92
N ASP A 185 2.08 -11.35 28.48
CA ASP A 185 3.01 -10.95 29.54
C ASP A 185 4.02 -9.93 29.00
N HIS A 186 4.61 -10.20 27.82
CA HIS A 186 5.53 -9.27 27.16
C HIS A 186 4.86 -7.92 26.89
N GLU A 187 3.65 -7.91 26.33
CA GLU A 187 2.91 -6.69 26.03
C GLU A 187 2.54 -5.89 27.29
N ARG A 188 2.27 -6.58 28.41
CA ARG A 188 1.99 -5.93 29.69
C ARG A 188 3.24 -5.31 30.31
N GLU A 189 4.36 -6.02 30.30
CA GLU A 189 5.63 -5.54 30.85
C GLU A 189 6.21 -4.39 30.01
N ALA A 190 6.11 -4.50 28.69
CA ALA A 190 6.59 -3.50 27.74
C ALA A 190 5.55 -2.41 27.43
N ALA A 191 4.42 -2.33 28.14
CA ALA A 191 3.31 -1.42 27.81
C ALA A 191 3.74 0.06 27.70
N ARG A 192 4.79 0.48 28.42
CA ARG A 192 5.33 1.85 28.39
C ARG A 192 6.49 2.04 27.41
N GLN A 193 6.90 1.00 26.70
CA GLN A 193 7.93 1.05 25.67
C GLN A 193 7.23 1.04 24.31
N ALA A 194 7.45 2.09 23.52
CA ALA A 194 6.88 2.17 22.17
C ALA A 194 7.26 0.95 21.34
N LEU A 195 6.31 0.45 20.55
CA LEU A 195 6.59 -0.54 19.52
C LEU A 195 7.52 0.07 18.48
N PRO A 196 8.54 -0.65 18.00
CA PRO A 196 9.29 -0.22 16.84
C PRO A 196 8.40 -0.09 15.61
N GLY A 197 8.78 0.77 14.67
CA GLY A 197 8.01 1.01 13.45
C GLY A 197 8.15 -0.12 12.44
N GLY A 198 7.03 -0.49 11.83
CA GLY A 198 6.98 -1.38 10.67
C GLY A 198 7.20 -0.64 9.34
N PRO A 199 7.18 -1.38 8.22
CA PRO A 199 7.46 -0.82 6.89
C PRO A 199 6.50 0.30 6.47
N PHE A 200 5.26 0.30 6.98
CA PHE A 200 4.24 1.30 6.61
C PHE A 200 4.23 2.53 7.53
N LYS A 201 5.06 2.59 8.58
CA LYS A 201 5.14 3.77 9.46
C LYS A 201 5.44 5.08 8.69
N PRO A 202 6.41 5.14 7.74
CA PRO A 202 6.66 6.37 6.97
C PRO A 202 5.46 6.80 6.12
N PHE A 203 4.74 5.84 5.53
CA PHE A 203 3.53 6.11 4.76
C PHE A 203 2.40 6.65 5.64
N LEU A 204 2.16 6.04 6.81
CA LEU A 204 1.18 6.54 7.78
C LEU A 204 1.54 7.95 8.28
N ALA A 205 2.81 8.23 8.54
CA ALA A 205 3.27 9.55 8.95
C ALA A 205 3.02 10.61 7.85
N ALA A 206 3.25 10.26 6.58
CA ALA A 206 2.98 11.15 5.44
C ALA A 206 1.47 11.38 5.22
N LEU A 207 0.63 10.35 5.39
CA LEU A 207 -0.83 10.51 5.40
C LEU A 207 -1.28 11.42 6.54
N HIS A 208 -0.72 11.24 7.74
CA HIS A 208 -1.05 12.07 8.88
C HIS A 208 -0.65 13.54 8.67
N ALA A 209 0.54 13.80 8.12
CA ALA A 209 0.96 15.15 7.75
C ALA A 209 -0.02 15.78 6.76
N LEU A 210 -0.46 15.01 5.76
CA LEU A 210 -1.45 15.47 4.78
C LEU A 210 -2.83 15.73 5.41
N GLN A 211 -3.27 14.91 6.38
CA GLN A 211 -4.50 15.16 7.15
C GLN A 211 -4.45 16.51 7.88
N GLN A 212 -3.28 16.94 8.38
CA GLN A 212 -3.14 18.22 9.08
C GLN A 212 -3.28 19.45 8.17
N GLU A 213 -3.26 19.27 6.84
CA GLU A 213 -3.51 20.35 5.88
C GLU A 213 -5.00 20.59 5.62
N PHE A 214 -5.88 19.71 6.11
CA PHE A 214 -7.32 19.86 6.01
C PHE A 214 -7.95 20.27 7.35
N PRO A 215 -9.05 21.03 7.34
CA PRO A 215 -9.88 21.20 8.53
C PRO A 215 -10.39 19.85 9.04
N GLU A 216 -10.34 19.60 10.36
CA GLU A 216 -10.67 18.31 10.98
C GLU A 216 -12.05 17.77 10.55
N ALA A 217 -13.05 18.66 10.43
CA ALA A 217 -14.42 18.28 10.06
C ALA A 217 -14.61 17.94 8.57
N GLU A 218 -13.66 18.30 7.70
CA GLU A 218 -13.77 18.17 6.24
C GLU A 218 -12.66 17.31 5.63
N CYS A 219 -11.83 16.70 6.48
CA CYS A 219 -10.68 15.91 6.07
C CYS A 219 -11.12 14.71 5.21
N PRO A 220 -10.70 14.64 3.93
CA PRO A 220 -11.06 13.54 3.03
C PRO A 220 -10.29 12.25 3.30
N ILE A 221 -9.40 12.18 4.29
CA ILE A 221 -8.55 11.02 4.53
C ILE A 221 -8.96 10.40 5.86
N ARG A 222 -9.36 9.13 5.84
CA ARG A 222 -9.67 8.34 7.03
C ARG A 222 -8.74 7.14 7.11
N THR A 223 -8.13 6.95 8.27
CA THR A 223 -7.18 5.87 8.54
C THR A 223 -7.68 4.98 9.67
N ALA A 224 -7.56 3.66 9.49
CA ALA A 224 -7.98 2.69 10.49
C ALA A 224 -6.88 1.67 10.82
N LEU A 225 -6.73 1.36 12.10
CA LEU A 225 -6.02 0.16 12.56
C LEU A 225 -7.02 -0.99 12.69
N VAL A 226 -6.74 -2.14 12.06
CA VAL A 226 -7.54 -3.36 12.14
C VAL A 226 -6.64 -4.52 12.55
N THR A 227 -6.52 -4.76 13.86
CA THR A 227 -5.53 -5.68 14.43
C THR A 227 -6.16 -6.85 15.17
N ALA A 228 -5.49 -8.01 15.14
CA ALA A 228 -5.84 -9.17 15.95
C ALA A 228 -5.54 -8.97 17.45
N ARG A 229 -4.73 -7.96 17.81
CA ARG A 229 -4.46 -7.61 19.21
C ARG A 229 -5.77 -7.32 19.95
N SER A 230 -5.81 -7.68 21.23
CA SER A 230 -6.94 -7.40 22.14
C SER A 230 -6.42 -6.93 23.50
N ALA A 231 -7.31 -6.61 24.44
CA ALA A 231 -6.90 -6.30 25.80
C ALA A 231 -6.13 -7.49 26.42
N PRO A 232 -4.97 -7.27 27.07
CA PRO A 232 -4.41 -5.98 27.49
C PRO A 232 -3.49 -5.28 26.46
N ALA A 233 -3.10 -5.93 25.37
CA ALA A 233 -2.08 -5.42 24.42
C ALA A 233 -2.41 -4.09 23.72
N HIS A 234 -3.68 -3.67 23.70
CA HIS A 234 -4.10 -2.36 23.17
C HIS A 234 -3.40 -1.15 23.81
N GLU A 235 -3.00 -1.21 25.09
CA GLU A 235 -2.37 -0.07 25.78
C GLU A 235 -1.07 0.36 25.10
N ARG A 236 -0.20 -0.60 24.76
CA ARG A 236 1.09 -0.34 24.12
C ARG A 236 0.93 0.30 22.75
N VAL A 237 -0.04 -0.18 21.97
CA VAL A 237 -0.40 0.39 20.66
C VAL A 237 -0.81 1.86 20.79
N ILE A 238 -1.73 2.17 21.70
CA ILE A 238 -2.22 3.55 21.90
C ILE A 238 -1.09 4.47 22.35
N ARG A 239 -0.22 4.02 23.27
CA ARG A 239 0.94 4.79 23.72
C ARG A 239 1.95 5.02 22.60
N THR A 240 2.19 4.01 21.76
CA THR A 240 3.09 4.10 20.61
C THR A 240 2.60 5.15 19.62
N LEU A 241 1.34 5.10 19.21
CA LEU A 241 0.76 6.08 18.28
C LEU A 241 0.82 7.51 18.85
N ARG A 242 0.56 7.66 20.16
CA ARG A 242 0.71 8.95 20.85
C ARG A 242 2.16 9.45 20.84
N GLU A 243 3.13 8.58 21.11
CA GLU A 243 4.55 8.95 21.08
C GLU A 243 5.01 9.34 19.67
N TRP A 244 4.49 8.69 18.64
CA TRP A 244 4.71 9.07 17.25
C TRP A 244 3.98 10.35 16.84
N ASN A 245 3.11 10.89 17.71
CA ASN A 245 2.22 12.00 17.42
C ASN A 245 1.36 11.74 16.17
N ILE A 246 0.84 10.51 16.04
CA ILE A 246 -0.04 10.10 14.95
C ILE A 246 -1.40 9.72 15.54
N ARG A 247 -2.46 10.28 14.97
CA ARG A 247 -3.85 9.92 15.29
C ARG A 247 -4.43 9.12 14.13
N LEU A 248 -4.96 7.93 14.44
CA LEU A 248 -5.85 7.19 13.55
C LEU A 248 -7.30 7.62 13.81
N ASP A 249 -8.11 7.60 12.77
CA ASP A 249 -9.53 7.92 12.86
C ASP A 249 -10.30 6.82 13.60
N GLU A 250 -9.94 5.56 13.33
CA GLU A 250 -10.57 4.39 13.95
C GLU A 250 -9.51 3.34 14.34
N SER A 251 -9.73 2.64 15.46
CA SER A 251 -8.85 1.56 15.93
C SER A 251 -9.69 0.37 16.39
N PHE A 252 -9.53 -0.76 15.73
CA PHE A 252 -10.28 -1.98 15.96
C PHE A 252 -9.37 -3.09 16.50
N PHE A 253 -9.60 -3.48 17.76
CA PHE A 253 -8.88 -4.54 18.47
C PHE A 253 -9.74 -5.81 18.49
N LEU A 254 -9.52 -6.71 17.55
CA LEU A 254 -10.48 -7.75 17.19
C LEU A 254 -10.35 -9.04 18.00
N GLY A 255 -9.22 -9.29 18.66
CA GLY A 255 -9.03 -10.50 19.47
C GLY A 255 -9.29 -11.81 18.73
N GLY A 256 -8.96 -11.87 17.43
CA GLY A 256 -9.16 -13.04 16.58
C GLY A 256 -10.49 -13.07 15.80
N LEU A 257 -11.34 -12.05 15.91
CA LEU A 257 -12.48 -11.90 15.00
C LEU A 257 -12.03 -11.65 13.56
N ASP A 258 -12.87 -12.06 12.62
CA ASP A 258 -12.60 -11.90 11.19
C ASP A 258 -12.59 -10.42 10.79
N LYS A 259 -11.52 -10.00 10.10
CA LYS A 259 -11.30 -8.60 9.71
C LYS A 259 -12.29 -8.12 8.65
N SER A 260 -12.80 -9.02 7.79
CA SER A 260 -13.59 -8.63 6.61
C SER A 260 -14.86 -7.85 6.96
N ALA A 261 -15.56 -8.23 8.03
CA ALA A 261 -16.77 -7.53 8.46
C ALA A 261 -16.49 -6.08 8.89
N VAL A 262 -15.35 -5.84 9.54
CA VAL A 262 -14.94 -4.50 9.97
C VAL A 262 -14.47 -3.67 8.78
N LEU A 263 -13.72 -4.27 7.86
CA LEU A 263 -13.28 -3.60 6.63
C LEU A 263 -14.47 -3.15 5.76
N GLU A 264 -15.50 -3.98 5.67
CA GLU A 264 -16.74 -3.65 4.96
C GLU A 264 -17.54 -2.55 5.67
N ALA A 265 -17.62 -2.58 7.01
CA ALA A 265 -18.30 -1.55 7.79
C ALA A 265 -17.57 -0.19 7.74
N PHE A 266 -16.23 -0.22 7.79
CA PHE A 266 -15.39 0.97 7.61
C PHE A 266 -15.42 1.48 6.16
N ALA A 267 -15.87 0.66 5.21
CA ALA A 267 -15.85 0.94 3.77
C ALA A 267 -14.43 1.32 3.30
N ALA A 268 -13.45 0.50 3.66
CA ALA A 268 -12.06 0.69 3.24
C ALA A 268 -11.95 0.69 1.70
N ASP A 269 -11.12 1.60 1.18
CA ASP A 269 -10.68 1.57 -0.23
C ASP A 269 -9.55 0.58 -0.44
N VAL A 270 -8.68 0.46 0.57
CA VAL A 270 -7.58 -0.50 0.56
C VAL A 270 -7.27 -0.97 1.98
N PHE A 271 -6.88 -2.24 2.10
CA PHE A 271 -6.40 -2.86 3.33
C PHE A 271 -5.01 -3.46 3.15
N PHE A 272 -4.11 -3.22 4.11
CA PHE A 272 -2.76 -3.78 4.13
C PHE A 272 -2.56 -4.73 5.30
N ASP A 273 -2.12 -5.96 5.01
CA ASP A 273 -1.94 -7.03 6.00
C ASP A 273 -0.76 -7.91 5.58
N ASP A 274 0.00 -8.42 6.55
CA ASP A 274 1.15 -9.27 6.29
C ASP A 274 0.80 -10.75 6.13
N GLN A 275 -0.38 -11.17 6.60
CA GLN A 275 -0.78 -12.57 6.59
C GLN A 275 -1.60 -12.89 5.36
N THR A 276 -1.11 -13.82 4.54
CA THR A 276 -1.81 -14.28 3.33
C THR A 276 -3.24 -14.76 3.63
N GLY A 277 -3.45 -15.46 4.75
CA GLY A 277 -4.78 -15.95 5.14
C GLY A 277 -5.78 -14.83 5.45
N HIS A 278 -5.36 -13.73 6.07
CA HIS A 278 -6.21 -12.55 6.25
C HIS A 278 -6.44 -11.85 4.91
N CYS A 279 -5.41 -11.74 4.07
CA CYS A 279 -5.51 -11.10 2.78
C CYS A 279 -6.52 -11.79 1.85
N GLU A 280 -6.51 -13.13 1.79
CA GLU A 280 -7.43 -13.92 0.96
C GLU A 280 -8.90 -13.76 1.35
N LYS A 281 -9.17 -13.52 2.64
CA LYS A 281 -10.52 -13.23 3.12
C LYS A 281 -10.91 -11.78 2.87
N ALA A 282 -10.00 -10.84 3.15
CA ALA A 282 -10.24 -9.41 2.98
C ALA A 282 -10.47 -9.04 1.51
N ARG A 283 -9.73 -9.67 0.57
CA ARG A 283 -9.87 -9.40 -0.87
C ARG A 283 -11.24 -9.75 -1.44
N GLN A 284 -12.12 -10.42 -0.69
CA GLN A 284 -13.50 -10.65 -1.11
C GLN A 284 -14.38 -9.41 -0.95
N VAL A 285 -13.99 -8.47 -0.09
CA VAL A 285 -14.80 -7.29 0.27
C VAL A 285 -14.08 -5.95 0.06
N VAL A 286 -12.74 -5.94 -0.04
CA VAL A 286 -11.93 -4.72 -0.22
C VAL A 286 -10.67 -4.99 -1.05
N ALA A 287 -10.17 -4.00 -1.79
CA ALA A 287 -8.86 -4.11 -2.43
C ALA A 287 -7.78 -4.36 -1.37
N THR A 288 -6.97 -5.40 -1.54
CA THR A 288 -6.07 -5.88 -0.49
C THR A 288 -4.64 -5.91 -0.97
N GLY A 289 -3.75 -5.27 -0.21
CA GLY A 289 -2.32 -5.29 -0.41
C GLY A 289 -1.65 -6.23 0.60
N HIS A 290 -1.14 -7.36 0.12
CA HIS A 290 -0.33 -8.26 0.94
C HIS A 290 1.07 -7.68 1.16
N VAL A 291 1.49 -7.55 2.42
CA VAL A 291 2.79 -7.01 2.84
C VAL A 291 3.68 -8.19 3.25
N PRO A 292 4.48 -8.80 2.35
CA PRO A 292 5.28 -9.99 2.67
C PRO A 292 6.50 -9.64 3.54
N HIS A 293 6.24 -9.25 4.79
CA HIS A 293 7.18 -8.79 5.80
C HIS A 293 6.99 -9.59 7.10
N GLY A 294 8.03 -9.61 7.94
CA GLY A 294 8.02 -10.31 9.22
C GLY A 294 8.25 -11.81 9.12
N VAL A 295 8.41 -12.43 10.29
CA VAL A 295 8.78 -13.85 10.44
C VAL A 295 7.83 -14.82 9.71
N SER A 296 6.54 -14.49 9.61
CA SER A 296 5.52 -15.30 8.90
C SER A 296 5.72 -15.36 7.38
N ASN A 297 6.58 -14.50 6.82
CA ASN A 297 6.82 -14.36 5.39
C ASN A 297 8.25 -14.75 4.97
N GLU A 298 9.06 -15.26 5.90
CA GLU A 298 10.40 -15.78 5.63
C GLU A 298 10.30 -17.04 4.74
N LEU A 299 11.07 -17.07 3.65
CA LEU A 299 11.12 -18.26 2.78
C LEU A 299 11.83 -19.38 3.55
N VAL A 300 11.17 -20.52 3.72
CA VAL A 300 11.80 -21.71 4.30
C VAL A 300 12.92 -22.15 3.35
N PRO A 301 14.15 -22.37 3.85
CA PRO A 301 15.30 -22.80 3.04
C PRO A 301 15.08 -24.09 2.26
#